data_AF-A0A9N8EE70-F1
#
_entry.id   AF-A0A9N8EE70-F1
#
_cell.length_a   1.000
_cell.length_b   1.000
_cell.length_c   1.000
_cell.angle_alpha   90.00
_cell.angle_beta   90.00
_cell.angle_gamma   90.00
#
_symmetry.space_group_name_H-M   'P 1'
#
loop_
_entity.id
_entity.type
_entity.pdbx_description
1 polymer ?
#
loop_
_entity_poly.entity_id
_entity_poly.type
_entity_poly.pdbx_seq_one_letter_code
_entity_poly.pdbx_strand_id
1 'polypeptide(L)'
;MGNNNSSSSSSSSWSPRAWLGSSIPCLKPKREHKLLIHGLDSSGKTTLLYRLKMGEVVTTIPTIGFNVETLKFEGREFVAWDVGGRDKIRPLMRHYYPGTDGVIFMVDSNYEDRMQQARDEFYRLVTDELMENKPVLLLCNKQDLPNAWSPERVASFFGVETASKTTRMVRVLGCIATKAENVWEGLEWLAMAIENDGAKVDEESDTEEEQLEEAEDLATVSHPEKRELSHDPTAPANPTLKHFQPIKQGTMCPFAKAAKLWGGLSQTPTLDVKELASSHAEALTKFVRCSDSQKLDGFCIELEDPRAQSADPEDVGACVKEVLTLLSDLDPAKECVMSVNYIGSRGWRFRFDQMDFFVTTFAPCYSKTSSRYAFETGRAFILLQPESSFLRHDLPVDSPHTNWEEPQTIRDKTRVAFHKAGQPYFIPRTTNYPAAEHIVKPLKDDGIAVVQWWLDKTVSRQE
;
A
#
# COMPACT_ATOMS: atom_id res chain seq x y z
N MET A 1 21.67 84.70 17.82
CA MET A 1 21.10 83.46 18.40
C MET A 1 19.59 83.61 18.36
N GLY A 2 18.78 82.82 17.67
CA GLY A 2 18.92 81.69 16.78
C GLY A 2 17.54 81.48 16.15
N ASN A 3 17.52 81.37 14.82
CA ASN A 3 16.43 81.12 13.87
C ASN A 3 15.48 79.97 14.26
N ASN A 4 14.33 79.74 13.62
CA ASN A 4 13.38 80.47 12.77
C ASN A 4 12.22 79.47 12.62
N ASN A 5 10.98 79.95 12.57
CA ASN A 5 9.86 79.18 12.04
C ASN A 5 9.11 80.10 11.08
N SER A 6 8.86 79.64 9.86
CA SER A 6 7.93 80.30 8.96
C SER A 6 7.18 79.28 8.11
N SER A 7 5.86 79.42 8.21
CA SER A 7 4.77 78.67 7.64
C SER A 7 4.46 79.04 6.18
N SER A 8 3.90 78.05 5.45
CA SER A 8 2.83 78.12 4.41
C SER A 8 2.97 79.14 3.26
N SER A 9 2.73 78.88 1.98
CA SER A 9 1.84 77.95 1.28
C SER A 9 2.01 78.18 -0.23
N SER A 10 1.89 77.16 -1.08
CA SER A 10 1.07 77.17 -2.33
C SER A 10 1.42 76.00 -3.24
N SER A 11 0.37 75.40 -3.79
CA SER A 11 0.31 74.24 -4.69
C SER A 11 0.80 74.50 -6.12
N SER A 12 1.44 73.51 -6.76
CA SER A 12 1.19 73.15 -8.17
C SER A 12 1.93 71.86 -8.59
N SER A 13 1.14 70.87 -9.03
CA SER A 13 1.41 69.80 -10.02
C SER A 13 2.81 69.15 -10.10
N TRP A 14 2.88 67.84 -9.80
CA TRP A 14 3.81 66.95 -10.50
C TRP A 14 3.32 65.48 -10.53
N SER A 15 3.61 64.83 -11.64
CA SER A 15 3.40 63.42 -12.03
C SER A 15 4.73 62.98 -12.69
N PRO A 16 4.97 61.70 -12.99
CA PRO A 16 5.20 60.55 -12.12
C PRO A 16 6.62 59.98 -12.33
N ARG A 17 7.31 59.52 -11.26
CA ARG A 17 8.35 58.46 -11.26
C ARG A 17 9.10 58.43 -9.93
N ALA A 18 9.05 57.32 -9.21
CA ALA A 18 10.22 56.51 -8.86
C ALA A 18 9.86 55.38 -7.86
N TRP A 19 10.63 54.29 -7.94
CA TRP A 19 10.72 53.14 -7.02
C TRP A 19 9.82 51.91 -7.27
N LEU A 20 10.30 51.08 -8.21
CA LEU A 20 10.36 49.62 -8.07
C LEU A 20 11.18 49.23 -6.83
N GLY A 21 10.76 48.16 -6.15
CA GLY A 21 11.65 47.39 -5.28
C GLY A 21 11.15 47.24 -3.84
N SER A 22 10.25 46.29 -3.61
CA SER A 22 10.23 45.48 -2.39
C SER A 22 9.51 44.17 -2.69
N SER A 23 10.32 43.14 -2.90
CA SER A 23 9.92 41.76 -3.15
C SER A 23 9.03 41.26 -2.03
N ILE A 24 7.92 40.62 -2.41
CA ILE A 24 7.08 39.82 -1.53
C ILE A 24 7.98 38.72 -0.92
N PRO A 25 7.95 38.44 0.39
CA PRO A 25 8.70 37.33 0.96
C PRO A 25 8.23 36.04 0.27
N CYS A 26 9.15 35.36 -0.41
CA CYS A 26 8.98 34.00 -0.87
C CYS A 26 8.65 33.14 0.35
N LEU A 27 7.39 32.76 0.50
CA LEU A 27 6.97 31.69 1.41
C LEU A 27 7.61 30.41 0.87
N LYS A 28 8.69 29.95 1.53
CA LYS A 28 9.27 28.64 1.26
C LYS A 28 8.15 27.58 1.32
N PRO A 29 8.04 26.67 0.34
CA PRO A 29 7.08 25.57 0.42
C PRO A 29 7.35 24.74 1.68
N LYS A 30 6.29 24.29 2.37
CA LYS A 30 6.42 23.34 3.48
C LYS A 30 7.00 22.03 2.93
N ARG A 31 8.22 21.67 3.33
CA ARG A 31 8.88 20.42 2.93
C ARG A 31 8.20 19.25 3.67
N GLU A 32 7.74 18.26 2.92
CA GLU A 32 7.23 17.00 3.46
C GLU A 32 8.42 16.09 3.83
N HIS A 33 8.34 15.34 4.94
CA HIS A 33 9.46 14.55 5.47
C HIS A 33 9.10 13.08 5.62
N LYS A 34 9.78 12.17 4.91
CA LYS A 34 9.48 10.73 4.96
C LYS A 34 10.13 10.07 6.18
N LEU A 35 9.34 9.39 7.04
CA LEU A 35 9.86 8.69 8.23
C LEU A 35 9.67 7.17 8.17
N LEU A 36 10.72 6.37 8.36
CA LEU A 36 10.60 4.91 8.42
C LEU A 36 10.36 4.42 9.86
N ILE A 37 9.30 3.63 10.13
CA ILE A 37 9.12 2.97 11.45
C ILE A 37 9.62 1.52 11.38
N HIS A 38 10.85 1.28 11.83
CA HIS A 38 11.48 -0.04 11.78
C HIS A 38 11.53 -0.75 13.14
N GLY A 39 11.79 -2.05 13.16
CA GLY A 39 11.95 -2.87 14.36
C GLY A 39 11.33 -4.26 14.26
N LEU A 40 11.58 -5.12 15.25
CA LEU A 40 11.05 -6.48 15.23
C LEU A 40 9.51 -6.53 15.29
N ASP A 41 8.92 -7.67 14.93
CA ASP A 41 7.49 -7.91 15.15
C ASP A 41 7.18 -7.84 16.65
N SER A 42 5.98 -7.37 16.97
CA SER A 42 5.52 -7.19 18.35
C SER A 42 6.24 -6.09 19.16
N SER A 43 7.16 -5.32 18.58
CA SER A 43 7.79 -4.17 19.25
C SER A 43 6.87 -2.96 19.46
N GLY A 44 5.70 -2.95 18.83
CA GLY A 44 4.66 -1.92 19.01
C GLY A 44 4.60 -0.85 17.93
N LYS A 45 5.23 -1.08 16.76
CA LYS A 45 5.21 -0.18 15.59
C LYS A 45 3.81 0.20 15.15
N THR A 46 2.96 -0.80 14.92
CA THR A 46 1.55 -0.62 14.57
C THR A 46 0.79 0.14 15.65
N THR A 47 1.02 -0.19 16.92
CA THR A 47 0.37 0.50 18.06
C THR A 47 0.76 1.98 18.09
N LEU A 48 2.05 2.29 17.91
CA LEU A 48 2.55 3.65 17.81
C LEU A 48 1.89 4.40 16.65
N LEU A 49 1.84 3.77 15.47
CA LEU A 49 1.26 4.33 14.26
C LEU A 49 -0.22 4.71 14.44
N TYR A 50 -1.05 3.80 14.95
CA TYR A 50 -2.47 4.07 15.22
C TYR A 50 -2.67 5.12 16.31
N ARG A 51 -1.83 5.09 17.34
CA ARG A 51 -1.87 6.07 18.43
C ARG A 51 -1.59 7.49 17.92
N LEU A 52 -0.62 7.63 17.02
CA LEU A 52 -0.28 8.91 16.37
C LEU A 52 -1.35 9.37 15.37
N LYS A 53 -2.00 8.43 14.66
CA LYS A 53 -3.02 8.74 13.64
C LYS A 53 -4.38 9.11 14.21
N MET A 54 -4.83 8.41 15.26
CA MET A 54 -6.23 8.46 15.71
C MET A 54 -6.41 8.85 17.18
N GLY A 55 -5.33 9.03 17.95
CA GLY A 55 -5.43 9.40 19.37
C GLY A 55 -6.01 8.31 20.29
N GLU A 56 -6.25 7.11 19.78
CA GLU A 56 -6.84 5.96 20.50
C GLU A 56 -5.97 4.71 20.43
N VAL A 57 -6.15 3.79 21.39
CA VAL A 57 -5.42 2.51 21.46
C VAL A 57 -6.27 1.44 20.78
N VAL A 58 -5.89 1.03 19.58
CA VAL A 58 -6.47 -0.14 18.92
C VAL A 58 -5.70 -1.39 19.39
N THR A 59 -6.41 -2.43 19.84
CA THR A 59 -5.79 -3.74 20.14
C THR A 59 -5.27 -4.36 18.84
N THR A 60 -3.95 -4.36 18.65
CA THR A 60 -3.31 -4.84 17.41
C THR A 60 -2.98 -6.32 17.47
N ILE A 61 -3.40 -7.08 16.45
CA ILE A 61 -2.90 -8.43 16.13
C ILE A 61 -1.51 -8.27 15.45
N PRO A 62 -0.52 -9.16 15.65
CA PRO A 62 0.79 -9.01 15.04
C PRO A 62 0.71 -8.85 13.50
N THR A 63 1.28 -7.78 12.96
CA THR A 63 1.28 -7.49 11.52
C THR A 63 1.96 -8.60 10.74
N ILE A 64 1.20 -9.38 9.97
CA ILE A 64 1.71 -10.32 8.97
C ILE A 64 1.78 -9.56 7.66
N GLY A 65 2.82 -8.76 7.47
CA GLY A 65 3.00 -7.93 6.29
C GLY A 65 3.52 -6.54 6.62
N PHE A 66 3.13 -5.59 5.80
CA PHE A 66 3.67 -4.25 5.72
C PHE A 66 2.50 -3.25 5.70
N ASN A 67 2.57 -2.19 6.49
CA ASN A 67 1.51 -1.18 6.61
C ASN A 67 2.12 0.21 6.39
N VAL A 68 1.61 0.96 5.42
CA VAL A 68 2.08 2.32 5.10
C VAL A 68 1.00 3.29 5.52
N GLU A 69 1.34 4.19 6.43
CA GLU A 69 0.40 5.19 6.89
C GLU A 69 1.05 6.55 6.88
N THR A 70 0.32 7.52 6.34
CA THR A 70 0.78 8.91 6.30
C THR A 70 0.23 9.66 7.51
N LEU A 71 1.12 10.06 8.40
CA LEU A 71 0.83 10.80 9.62
C LEU A 71 1.06 12.29 9.37
N LYS A 72 0.09 13.14 9.71
CA LYS A 72 0.27 14.59 9.68
C LYS A 72 0.48 15.09 11.10
N PHE A 73 1.66 15.62 11.40
CA PHE A 73 2.00 16.17 12.72
C PHE A 73 2.65 17.55 12.58
N GLU A 74 2.07 18.56 13.24
CA GLU A 74 2.56 19.95 13.26
C GLU A 74 2.90 20.54 11.87
N GLY A 75 2.11 20.18 10.86
CA GLY A 75 2.32 20.64 9.48
C GLY A 75 3.41 19.88 8.71
N ARG A 76 3.91 18.77 9.25
CA ARG A 76 4.84 17.82 8.63
C ARG A 76 4.08 16.55 8.27
N GLU A 77 4.36 15.99 7.11
CA GLU A 77 3.76 14.76 6.61
C GLU A 77 4.78 13.63 6.70
N PHE A 78 4.55 12.69 7.61
CA PHE A 78 5.41 11.55 7.90
C PHE A 78 4.82 10.27 7.30
N VAL A 79 5.46 9.69 6.29
CA VAL A 79 5.05 8.41 5.70
C VAL A 79 5.68 7.26 6.47
N ALA A 80 4.97 6.72 7.46
CA ALA A 80 5.41 5.66 8.35
C ALA A 80 5.19 4.27 7.76
N TRP A 81 6.28 3.53 7.58
CA TRP A 81 6.28 2.17 7.06
C TRP A 81 6.40 1.16 8.21
N ASP A 82 5.30 0.56 8.68
CA ASP A 82 5.30 -0.53 9.67
C ASP A 82 5.57 -1.86 8.98
N VAL A 83 6.81 -2.34 9.09
CA VAL A 83 7.23 -3.59 8.45
C VAL A 83 7.28 -4.71 9.48
N GLY A 84 6.58 -5.81 9.20
CA GLY A 84 6.58 -6.99 10.08
C GLY A 84 8.00 -7.52 10.29
N GLY A 85 8.43 -7.70 11.54
CA GLY A 85 9.82 -8.11 11.83
C GLY A 85 10.11 -9.61 11.70
N ARG A 86 9.29 -10.36 10.96
CA ARG A 86 9.50 -11.80 10.72
C ARG A 86 10.63 -12.01 9.70
N ASP A 87 11.48 -13.01 9.95
CA ASP A 87 12.75 -13.22 9.22
C ASP A 87 12.62 -13.26 7.68
N LYS A 88 11.47 -13.68 7.15
CA LYS A 88 11.26 -13.91 5.71
C LYS A 88 11.01 -12.66 4.85
N ILE A 89 10.67 -11.51 5.46
CA ILE A 89 10.36 -10.26 4.72
C ILE A 89 11.45 -9.18 4.86
N ARG A 90 12.54 -9.48 5.58
CA ARG A 90 13.67 -8.57 5.81
C ARG A 90 14.43 -8.10 4.56
N PRO A 91 14.58 -8.90 3.48
CA PRO A 91 15.21 -8.42 2.25
C PRO A 91 14.44 -7.30 1.56
N LEU A 92 13.11 -7.23 1.77
CA LEU A 92 12.25 -6.22 1.14
C LEU A 92 12.35 -4.85 1.82
N MET A 93 12.98 -4.77 3.00
CA MET A 93 13.09 -3.55 3.82
C MET A 93 13.89 -2.46 3.11
N ARG A 94 14.95 -2.83 2.37
CA ARG A 94 15.83 -1.89 1.66
C ARG A 94 15.12 -1.12 0.56
N HIS A 95 13.99 -1.61 0.03
CA HIS A 95 13.19 -0.89 -0.97
C HIS A 95 12.54 0.39 -0.41
N TYR A 96 12.42 0.50 0.92
CA TYR A 96 11.81 1.68 1.56
C TYR A 96 12.84 2.72 1.98
N TYR A 97 14.12 2.39 1.85
CA TYR A 97 15.21 3.26 2.28
C TYR A 97 15.33 4.52 1.40
N PRO A 98 15.21 4.42 0.06
CA PRO A 98 15.26 5.60 -0.80
C PRO A 98 14.24 6.68 -0.41
N GLY A 99 14.72 7.92 -0.32
CA GLY A 99 13.92 9.11 0.02
C GLY A 99 13.50 9.21 1.49
N THR A 100 13.95 8.31 2.39
CA THR A 100 13.67 8.44 3.83
C THR A 100 14.50 9.58 4.42
N ASP A 101 13.88 10.42 5.23
CA ASP A 101 14.53 11.56 5.91
C ASP A 101 14.95 11.24 7.34
N GLY A 102 14.24 10.35 8.03
CA GLY A 102 14.60 9.88 9.36
C GLY A 102 13.95 8.54 9.72
N VAL A 103 14.44 7.91 10.77
CA VAL A 103 14.01 6.57 11.18
C VAL A 103 13.53 6.56 12.62
N ILE A 104 12.43 5.87 12.89
CA ILE A 104 11.99 5.47 14.23
C ILE A 104 12.24 3.97 14.34
N PHE A 105 13.21 3.56 15.16
CA PHE A 105 13.47 2.15 15.43
C PHE A 105 12.83 1.75 16.77
N MET A 106 11.88 0.82 16.76
CA MET A 106 11.17 0.38 17.96
C MET A 106 11.64 -0.98 18.46
N VAL A 107 11.88 -1.06 19.78
CA VAL A 107 12.28 -2.28 20.50
C VAL A 107 11.23 -2.63 21.55
N ASP A 108 10.92 -3.93 21.68
CA ASP A 108 10.19 -4.45 22.83
C ASP A 108 11.18 -4.57 24.02
N SER A 109 11.12 -3.63 24.95
CA SER A 109 12.07 -3.59 26.06
C SER A 109 11.85 -4.73 27.05
N ASN A 110 10.67 -5.36 27.06
CA ASN A 110 10.30 -6.41 28.00
C ASN A 110 10.60 -7.81 27.46
N TYR A 111 11.06 -7.95 26.20
CA TYR A 111 11.33 -9.24 25.58
C TYR A 111 12.83 -9.52 25.38
N GLU A 112 13.48 -9.94 26.48
CA GLU A 112 14.92 -10.17 26.55
C GLU A 112 15.45 -11.19 25.52
N ASP A 113 14.75 -12.30 25.31
CA ASP A 113 15.19 -13.38 24.40
C ASP A 113 15.42 -12.93 22.96
N ARG A 114 14.80 -11.82 22.54
CA ARG A 114 14.90 -11.28 21.17
C ARG A 114 15.75 -10.02 21.09
N MET A 115 16.36 -9.58 22.19
CA MET A 115 17.13 -8.34 22.23
C MET A 115 18.36 -8.41 21.32
N GLN A 116 19.01 -9.56 21.23
CA GLN A 116 20.11 -9.78 20.29
C GLN A 116 19.65 -9.65 18.84
N GLN A 117 18.51 -10.26 18.49
CA GLN A 117 17.93 -10.16 17.15
C GLN A 117 17.57 -8.70 16.81
N ALA A 118 17.05 -7.95 17.78
CA ALA A 118 16.69 -6.55 17.61
C ALA A 118 17.94 -5.67 17.40
N ARG A 119 19.01 -5.94 18.14
CA ARG A 119 20.31 -5.32 17.95
C ARG A 119 20.87 -5.60 16.56
N ASP A 120 20.84 -6.85 16.11
CA ASP A 120 21.37 -7.23 14.79
C ASP A 120 20.58 -6.55 13.66
N GLU A 121 19.28 -6.35 13.84
CA GLU A 121 18.42 -5.57 12.92
C GLU A 121 18.76 -4.08 12.94
N PHE A 122 18.96 -3.52 14.14
CA PHE A 122 19.36 -2.13 14.30
C PHE A 122 20.69 -1.86 13.59
N TYR A 123 21.69 -2.71 13.81
CA TYR A 123 22.98 -2.61 13.13
C TYR A 123 22.83 -2.68 11.61
N ARG A 124 22.05 -3.64 11.10
CA ARG A 124 21.79 -3.74 9.65
C ARG A 124 21.17 -2.49 9.06
N LEU A 125 20.28 -1.80 9.79
CA LEU A 125 19.70 -0.55 9.34
C LEU A 125 20.72 0.59 9.36
N VAL A 126 21.44 0.78 10.47
CA VAL A 126 22.34 1.95 10.62
C VAL A 126 23.61 1.84 9.80
N THR A 127 24.02 0.63 9.40
CA THR A 127 25.17 0.39 8.51
C THR A 127 24.78 0.34 7.03
N ASP A 128 23.51 0.56 6.69
CA ASP A 128 23.07 0.56 5.31
C ASP A 128 23.45 1.87 4.61
N GLU A 129 24.06 1.78 3.43
CA GLU A 129 24.47 2.94 2.63
C GLU A 129 23.29 3.88 2.31
N LEU A 130 22.08 3.33 2.09
CA LEU A 130 20.89 4.14 1.82
C LEU A 130 20.33 4.84 3.06
N MET A 131 20.81 4.48 4.25
CA MET A 131 20.46 5.07 5.54
C MET A 131 21.58 5.96 6.09
N GLU A 132 22.65 6.16 5.32
CA GLU A 132 23.75 7.02 5.70
C GLU A 132 23.24 8.44 5.98
N ASN A 133 23.76 9.04 7.06
CA ASN A 133 23.40 10.37 7.55
C ASN A 133 21.94 10.58 7.99
N LYS A 134 21.09 9.54 8.01
CA LYS A 134 19.71 9.69 8.50
C LYS A 134 19.64 9.62 10.03
N PRO A 135 18.99 10.59 10.71
CA PRO A 135 18.81 10.53 12.15
C PRO A 135 17.90 9.36 12.55
N VAL A 136 18.26 8.69 13.66
CA VAL A 136 17.52 7.52 14.16
C VAL A 136 17.02 7.76 15.58
N LEU A 137 15.71 7.68 15.75
CA LEU A 137 15.04 7.65 17.05
C LEU A 137 14.83 6.20 17.50
N LEU A 138 15.61 5.74 18.46
CA LEU A 138 15.48 4.42 19.08
C LEU A 138 14.48 4.48 20.24
N LEU A 139 13.28 3.94 20.04
CA LEU A 139 12.22 3.87 21.04
C LEU A 139 12.22 2.52 21.77
N CYS A 140 12.57 2.55 23.05
CA CYS A 140 12.49 1.43 23.98
C CYS A 140 11.05 1.34 24.51
N ASN A 141 10.19 0.60 23.81
CA ASN A 141 8.76 0.53 24.10
C ASN A 141 8.44 -0.46 25.23
N LYS A 142 7.22 -0.37 25.78
CA LYS A 142 6.64 -1.19 26.86
C LYS A 142 7.30 -0.99 28.23
N GLN A 143 7.72 0.25 28.52
CA GLN A 143 8.31 0.63 29.82
C GLN A 143 7.33 0.50 31.00
N ASP A 144 6.04 0.26 30.75
CA ASP A 144 5.03 -0.05 31.75
C ASP A 144 5.12 -1.48 32.30
N LEU A 145 5.91 -2.36 31.68
CA LEU A 145 6.06 -3.76 32.09
C LEU A 145 7.24 -3.98 33.04
N PRO A 146 7.12 -4.92 34.01
CA PRO A 146 8.06 -5.05 35.12
C PRO A 146 9.48 -5.50 34.75
N ASN A 147 9.68 -6.11 33.58
CA ASN A 147 11.00 -6.58 33.11
C ASN A 147 11.53 -5.74 31.95
N ALA A 148 10.95 -4.56 31.70
CA ALA A 148 11.39 -3.68 30.63
C ALA A 148 12.84 -3.21 30.89
N TRP A 149 13.71 -3.43 29.91
CA TRP A 149 15.06 -2.87 29.91
C TRP A 149 14.99 -1.35 29.86
N SER A 150 15.79 -0.67 30.69
CA SER A 150 15.88 0.78 30.66
C SER A 150 16.53 1.26 29.34
N PRO A 151 16.23 2.49 28.88
CA PRO A 151 16.86 3.07 27.70
C PRO A 151 18.39 3.02 27.73
N GLU A 152 19.00 3.21 28.91
CA GLU A 152 20.45 3.17 29.10
C GLU A 152 21.00 1.76 28.89
N ARG A 153 20.29 0.73 29.40
CA ARG A 153 20.67 -0.68 29.19
C ARG A 153 20.58 -1.05 27.71
N VAL A 154 19.51 -0.65 27.03
CA VAL A 154 19.35 -0.90 25.59
C VAL A 154 20.44 -0.18 24.80
N ALA A 155 20.71 1.10 25.08
CA ALA A 155 21.75 1.89 24.41
C ALA A 155 23.13 1.26 24.54
N SER A 156 23.49 0.81 25.75
CA SER A 156 24.75 0.11 26.02
C SER A 156 24.82 -1.23 25.26
N PHE A 157 23.76 -2.05 25.33
CA PHE A 157 23.73 -3.35 24.66
C PHE A 157 23.78 -3.25 23.13
N PHE A 158 23.10 -2.25 22.56
CA PHE A 158 23.07 -1.96 21.13
C PHE A 158 24.34 -1.25 20.65
N GLY A 159 25.26 -0.87 21.57
CA GLY A 159 26.48 -0.16 21.22
C GLY A 159 26.22 1.15 20.50
N VAL A 160 25.19 1.89 20.92
CA VAL A 160 24.72 3.11 20.25
C VAL A 160 25.81 4.19 20.17
N GLU A 161 26.68 4.29 21.18
CA GLU A 161 27.83 5.21 21.16
C GLU A 161 28.83 4.90 20.03
N THR A 162 28.99 3.62 19.69
CA THR A 162 29.85 3.17 18.58
C THR A 162 29.15 3.38 17.24
N ALA A 163 27.86 3.06 17.16
CA ALA A 163 27.04 3.28 15.95
C ALA A 163 26.87 4.78 15.61
N SER A 164 26.81 5.64 16.63
CA SER A 164 26.71 7.10 16.45
C SER A 164 27.99 7.75 15.89
N LYS A 165 29.09 7.00 15.77
CA LYS A 165 30.31 7.46 15.08
C LYS A 165 30.26 7.26 13.56
N THR A 166 29.40 6.36 13.08
CA THR A 166 29.20 6.04 11.65
C THR A 166 27.88 6.59 11.09
N THR A 167 26.86 6.77 11.93
CA THR A 167 25.57 7.36 11.58
C THR A 167 25.36 8.62 12.41
N ARG A 168 25.10 9.77 11.78
CA ARG A 168 24.84 11.01 12.52
C ARG A 168 23.53 10.89 13.31
N MET A 169 23.69 10.88 14.63
CA MET A 169 22.66 11.08 15.66
C MET A 169 21.63 9.95 15.83
N VAL A 170 21.91 9.07 16.80
CA VAL A 170 20.90 8.17 17.38
C VAL A 170 20.45 8.72 18.74
N ARG A 171 19.14 8.94 18.93
CA ARG A 171 18.57 9.27 20.25
C ARG A 171 17.78 8.09 20.79
N VAL A 172 18.04 7.74 22.04
CA VAL A 172 17.36 6.62 22.72
C VAL A 172 16.38 7.17 23.73
N LEU A 173 15.13 6.72 23.68
CA LEU A 173 14.08 7.13 24.62
C LEU A 173 13.22 5.92 25.04
N GLY A 174 12.84 5.88 26.32
CA GLY A 174 11.85 4.93 26.83
C GLY A 174 10.45 5.44 26.54
N CYS A 175 9.56 4.56 26.05
CA CYS A 175 8.19 4.94 25.73
C CYS A 175 7.15 3.88 26.11
N ILE A 176 5.89 4.32 26.18
CA ILE A 176 4.72 3.44 26.28
C ILE A 176 3.78 3.80 25.13
N ALA A 177 3.89 3.06 24.03
CA ALA A 177 3.16 3.36 22.79
C ALA A 177 1.64 3.37 22.97
N THR A 178 1.09 2.54 23.86
CA THR A 178 -0.35 2.54 24.20
C THR A 178 -0.78 3.84 24.86
N LYS A 179 0.10 4.52 25.60
CA LYS A 179 -0.22 5.79 26.26
C LYS A 179 0.23 7.00 25.46
N ALA A 180 1.04 6.82 24.42
CA ALA A 180 1.84 7.86 23.76
C ALA A 180 2.82 8.58 24.71
N GLU A 181 3.23 7.92 25.79
CA GLU A 181 4.14 8.50 26.78
C GLU A 181 5.56 8.56 26.21
N ASN A 182 6.19 9.74 26.29
CA ASN A 182 7.53 10.06 25.76
C ASN A 182 7.72 9.83 24.25
N VAL A 183 6.62 9.62 23.51
CA VAL A 183 6.65 9.48 22.05
C VAL A 183 6.82 10.84 21.37
N TRP A 184 6.04 11.84 21.81
CA TRP A 184 6.01 13.17 21.19
C TRP A 184 7.34 13.91 21.29
N GLU A 185 7.99 13.83 22.46
CA GLU A 185 9.34 14.40 22.66
C GLU A 185 10.36 13.79 21.69
N GLY A 186 10.27 12.48 21.45
CA GLY A 186 11.12 11.79 20.48
C GLY A 186 10.88 12.25 19.05
N LEU A 187 9.61 12.42 18.66
CA LEU A 187 9.24 12.90 17.33
C LEU A 187 9.68 14.35 17.09
N GLU A 188 9.52 15.21 18.09
CA GLU A 188 9.98 16.61 18.02
C GLU A 188 11.49 16.67 17.78
N TRP A 189 12.26 15.87 18.53
CA TRP A 189 13.70 15.77 18.32
C TRP A 189 14.07 15.24 16.95
N LEU A 190 13.39 14.20 16.47
CA LEU A 190 13.67 13.61 15.16
C LEU A 190 13.40 14.64 14.06
N ALA A 191 12.33 15.40 14.19
CA ALA A 191 11.97 16.44 13.25
C ALA A 191 12.99 17.59 13.24
N MET A 192 13.49 18.02 14.41
CA MET A 192 14.61 18.98 14.49
C MET A 192 15.91 18.43 13.91
N ALA A 193 16.19 17.14 14.12
CA ALA A 193 17.41 16.50 13.61
C ALA A 193 17.41 16.45 12.07
N ILE A 194 16.24 16.21 11.45
CA ILE A 194 16.06 16.24 9.99
C ILE A 194 16.24 17.65 9.44
N GLU A 195 15.65 18.66 10.06
CA GLU A 195 15.73 20.06 9.60
C GLU A 195 17.15 20.64 9.70
N ASN A 196 17.89 20.27 10.74
CA ASN A 196 19.28 20.70 10.91
C ASN A 196 20.25 20.08 9.89
N ASP A 197 19.87 18.98 9.23
CA ASP A 197 20.67 18.34 8.17
C ASP A 197 20.33 18.89 6.78
N GLY A 198 19.08 19.28 6.53
CA GLY A 198 18.65 19.93 5.29
C GLY A 198 19.32 21.29 5.02
N ALA A 199 19.67 22.03 6.07
CA ALA A 199 20.33 23.34 5.95
C ALA A 199 21.78 23.29 5.41
N LYS A 200 22.39 22.11 5.28
CA LYS A 200 23.74 21.93 4.71
C LYS A 200 23.76 21.49 3.25
N VAL A 201 22.66 20.94 2.76
CA VAL A 201 22.54 20.42 1.38
C VAL A 201 22.10 21.53 0.43
N ASP A 202 21.32 22.51 0.92
CA ASP A 202 20.80 23.62 0.13
C ASP A 202 21.87 24.64 -0.34
N GLU A 203 23.15 24.52 0.06
CA GLU A 203 24.27 25.32 -0.51
C GLU A 203 25.03 24.60 -1.65
N GLU A 204 24.83 23.29 -1.83
CA GLU A 204 25.49 22.49 -2.88
C GLU A 204 24.53 22.04 -4.01
N SER A 205 23.21 22.01 -3.75
CA SER A 205 22.20 21.55 -4.72
C SER A 205 21.89 22.54 -5.85
N ASP A 206 22.12 23.84 -5.64
CA ASP A 206 21.87 24.89 -6.66
C ASP A 206 22.82 24.77 -7.87
N THR A 207 23.88 23.96 -7.78
CA THR A 207 24.84 23.74 -8.88
C THR A 207 24.61 22.46 -9.70
N GLU A 208 23.81 21.51 -9.21
CA GLU A 208 23.56 20.23 -9.89
C GLU A 208 22.22 20.20 -10.65
N GLU A 209 21.21 20.98 -10.22
CA GLU A 209 19.93 21.09 -10.92
C GLU A 209 20.06 21.74 -12.31
N GLU A 210 21.02 22.65 -12.52
CA GLU A 210 21.30 23.22 -13.86
C GLU A 210 22.05 22.25 -14.80
N GLN A 211 22.68 21.18 -14.30
CA GLN A 211 23.44 20.23 -15.13
C GLN A 211 22.63 18.99 -15.53
N LEU A 212 21.54 18.69 -14.82
CA LEU A 212 20.62 17.59 -15.15
C LEU A 212 19.63 17.97 -16.27
N GLU A 213 19.28 19.26 -16.41
CA GLU A 213 18.43 19.73 -17.51
C GLU A 213 19.16 19.72 -18.87
N GLU A 214 20.49 19.88 -18.91
CA GLU A 214 21.25 19.82 -20.18
C GLU A 214 21.57 18.38 -20.66
N ALA A 215 21.47 17.36 -19.78
CA ALA A 215 21.75 15.97 -20.13
C ALA A 215 20.56 15.20 -20.72
N GLU A 216 19.32 15.67 -20.49
CA GLU A 216 18.11 15.06 -21.07
C GLU A 216 17.90 15.42 -22.56
N ASP A 217 18.56 16.46 -23.06
CA ASP A 217 18.39 16.95 -24.44
C ASP A 217 19.26 16.25 -25.50
N LEU A 218 20.12 15.29 -25.12
CA LEU A 218 21.05 14.61 -26.06
C LEU A 218 20.91 13.09 -26.17
N ALA A 219 19.92 12.47 -25.51
CA ALA A 219 19.65 11.04 -25.62
C ALA A 219 18.44 10.73 -26.52
N THR A 220 18.50 11.10 -27.79
CA THR A 220 17.64 10.47 -28.82
C THR A 220 18.13 9.04 -29.07
N VAL A 221 17.67 8.11 -28.23
CA VAL A 221 17.66 6.68 -28.56
C VAL A 221 16.23 6.17 -28.39
N SER A 222 15.69 5.70 -29.51
CA SER A 222 14.37 5.14 -29.75
C SER A 222 13.65 4.59 -28.53
N HIS A 223 12.61 5.31 -28.08
CA HIS A 223 11.54 4.76 -27.29
C HIS A 223 10.88 3.60 -28.07
N PRO A 224 10.64 2.42 -27.47
CA PRO A 224 9.65 1.52 -28.03
C PRO A 224 8.30 2.26 -28.01
N GLU A 225 7.64 2.32 -29.16
CA GLU A 225 6.43 3.10 -29.42
C GLU A 225 5.45 3.10 -28.24
N LYS A 226 5.06 4.31 -27.78
CA LYS A 226 3.86 4.51 -26.98
C LYS A 226 2.67 3.99 -27.79
N ARG A 227 2.27 2.74 -27.60
CA ARG A 227 0.91 2.30 -27.90
C ARG A 227 -0.02 2.97 -26.89
N GLU A 228 -0.46 4.18 -27.21
CA GLU A 228 -1.63 4.77 -26.58
C GLU A 228 -2.80 3.79 -26.74
N LEU A 229 -3.52 3.53 -25.65
CA LEU A 229 -4.74 2.74 -25.72
C LEU A 229 -5.69 3.50 -26.65
N SER A 230 -6.21 2.84 -27.69
CA SER A 230 -7.08 3.46 -28.69
C SER A 230 -8.40 4.02 -28.13
N HIS A 231 -8.70 3.75 -26.86
CA HIS A 231 -9.91 4.15 -26.14
C HIS A 231 -9.62 4.35 -24.65
N ASP A 232 -10.41 5.19 -23.98
CA ASP A 232 -10.38 5.35 -22.53
C ASP A 232 -10.82 4.03 -21.86
N PRO A 233 -9.93 3.34 -21.13
CA PRO A 233 -10.23 2.05 -20.52
C PRO A 233 -11.18 2.14 -19.33
N THR A 234 -11.43 3.35 -18.81
CA THR A 234 -12.38 3.61 -17.72
C THR A 234 -13.75 4.08 -18.23
N ALA A 235 -13.86 4.34 -19.53
CA ALA A 235 -15.10 4.81 -20.12
C ALA A 235 -16.19 3.74 -20.04
N PRO A 236 -17.47 4.12 -19.80
CA PRO A 236 -18.60 3.20 -19.87
C PRO A 236 -18.77 2.51 -21.23
N ALA A 237 -18.16 3.06 -22.28
CA ALA A 237 -18.15 2.50 -23.63
C ALA A 237 -17.16 1.32 -23.79
N ASN A 238 -16.23 1.10 -22.85
CA ASN A 238 -15.36 -0.07 -22.88
C ASN A 238 -16.21 -1.37 -22.87
N PRO A 239 -16.01 -2.30 -23.82
CA PRO A 239 -16.85 -3.50 -23.96
C PRO A 239 -16.90 -4.37 -22.69
N THR A 240 -15.74 -4.61 -22.07
CA THR A 240 -15.64 -5.38 -20.82
C THR A 240 -16.45 -4.74 -19.71
N LEU A 241 -16.35 -3.42 -19.52
CA LEU A 241 -17.12 -2.71 -18.49
C LEU A 241 -18.62 -2.70 -18.78
N LYS A 242 -19.00 -2.61 -20.07
CA LYS A 242 -20.40 -2.73 -20.50
C LYS A 242 -20.98 -4.11 -20.17
N HIS A 243 -20.22 -5.18 -20.42
CA HIS A 243 -20.64 -6.55 -20.10
C HIS A 243 -20.62 -6.84 -18.59
N PHE A 244 -19.71 -6.20 -17.84
CA PHE A 244 -19.62 -6.34 -16.39
C PHE A 244 -20.70 -5.54 -15.65
N GLN A 245 -21.39 -4.63 -16.33
CA GLN A 245 -22.32 -3.70 -15.68
C GLN A 245 -23.49 -4.36 -14.93
N PRO A 246 -24.12 -5.44 -15.41
CA PRO A 246 -25.15 -6.16 -14.65
C PRO A 246 -24.64 -6.65 -13.28
N ILE A 247 -23.38 -7.11 -13.20
CA ILE A 247 -22.72 -7.53 -11.96
C ILE A 247 -22.54 -6.32 -11.03
N LYS A 248 -21.98 -5.23 -11.57
CA LYS A 248 -21.74 -3.98 -10.82
C LYS A 248 -23.02 -3.37 -10.24
N GLN A 249 -24.14 -3.46 -10.97
CA GLN A 249 -25.44 -2.92 -10.54
C GLN A 249 -26.20 -3.86 -9.60
N GLY A 250 -26.11 -5.17 -9.85
CA GLY A 250 -26.93 -6.18 -9.18
C GLY A 250 -26.34 -6.74 -7.90
N THR A 251 -25.03 -6.61 -7.68
CA THR A 251 -24.37 -7.11 -6.46
C THR A 251 -24.80 -6.34 -5.20
N MET A 252 -24.75 -7.03 -4.05
CA MET A 252 -25.07 -6.44 -2.73
C MET A 252 -23.89 -5.67 -2.12
N CYS A 253 -22.75 -5.59 -2.81
CA CYS A 253 -21.63 -4.77 -2.37
C CYS A 253 -21.97 -3.27 -2.52
N PRO A 254 -21.97 -2.48 -1.42
CA PRO A 254 -22.37 -1.07 -1.46
C PRO A 254 -21.43 -0.21 -2.32
N PHE A 255 -20.15 -0.60 -2.45
CA PHE A 255 -19.15 0.13 -3.23
C PHE A 255 -19.22 -0.16 -4.72
N ALA A 256 -19.76 -1.31 -5.11
CA ALA A 256 -19.70 -1.76 -6.49
C ALA A 256 -20.28 -0.72 -7.45
N LYS A 257 -21.42 -0.10 -7.11
CA LYS A 257 -22.08 0.89 -7.98
C LYS A 257 -21.21 2.12 -8.26
N ALA A 258 -20.46 2.59 -7.26
CA ALA A 258 -19.59 3.76 -7.36
C ALA A 258 -18.18 3.42 -7.87
N ALA A 259 -17.83 2.14 -7.93
CA ALA A 259 -16.46 1.70 -8.25
C ALA A 259 -16.00 2.19 -9.63
N LYS A 260 -14.82 2.82 -9.67
CA LYS A 260 -14.15 3.23 -10.90
C LYS A 260 -13.27 2.08 -11.40
N LEU A 261 -13.72 1.39 -12.44
CA LEU A 261 -13.05 0.20 -12.96
C LEU A 261 -12.29 0.50 -14.25
N TRP A 262 -11.22 -0.24 -14.47
CA TRP A 262 -10.48 -0.30 -15.72
C TRP A 262 -10.86 -1.58 -16.46
N GLY A 263 -11.41 -1.46 -17.66
CA GLY A 263 -11.74 -2.61 -18.50
C GLY A 263 -10.54 -3.09 -19.29
N GLY A 264 -10.39 -4.42 -19.39
CA GLY A 264 -9.40 -5.08 -20.22
C GLY A 264 -9.43 -4.66 -21.69
N LEU A 265 -8.32 -4.91 -22.38
CA LEU A 265 -8.14 -4.59 -23.80
C LEU A 265 -8.92 -5.56 -24.68
N SER A 266 -10.12 -5.15 -25.11
CA SER A 266 -10.98 -5.89 -26.04
C SER A 266 -10.88 -5.29 -27.44
N GLN A 267 -9.71 -5.39 -28.09
CA GLN A 267 -9.60 -4.97 -29.49
C GLN A 267 -9.91 -6.10 -30.48
N THR A 268 -9.90 -7.37 -30.03
CA THR A 268 -10.39 -8.53 -30.77
C THR A 268 -10.74 -9.65 -29.79
N PRO A 269 -11.92 -10.29 -29.92
CA PRO A 269 -12.19 -11.53 -29.21
C PRO A 269 -11.14 -12.57 -29.60
N THR A 270 -10.42 -13.13 -28.63
CA THR A 270 -9.42 -14.17 -28.87
C THR A 270 -9.70 -15.34 -27.96
N LEU A 271 -9.79 -16.53 -28.56
CA LEU A 271 -9.88 -17.79 -27.82
C LEU A 271 -8.51 -18.24 -27.30
N ASP A 272 -7.42 -17.55 -27.67
CA ASP A 272 -6.08 -17.84 -27.16
C ASP A 272 -5.84 -17.12 -25.83
N VAL A 273 -5.80 -17.90 -24.75
CA VAL A 273 -5.53 -17.43 -23.39
C VAL A 273 -4.16 -16.74 -23.26
N LYS A 274 -3.16 -17.11 -24.09
CA LYS A 274 -1.84 -16.47 -24.08
C LYS A 274 -1.86 -15.08 -24.68
N GLU A 275 -2.59 -14.90 -25.77
CA GLU A 275 -2.80 -13.59 -26.38
C GLU A 275 -3.59 -12.68 -25.44
N LEU A 276 -4.65 -13.24 -24.82
CA LEU A 276 -5.43 -12.57 -23.78
C LEU A 276 -4.51 -12.08 -22.64
N ALA A 277 -3.72 -12.96 -22.05
CA ALA A 277 -2.84 -12.62 -20.93
C ALA A 277 -1.79 -11.57 -21.32
N SER A 278 -1.19 -11.68 -22.51
CA SER A 278 -0.19 -10.72 -23.00
C SER A 278 -0.76 -9.30 -23.13
N SER A 279 -1.94 -9.18 -23.74
CA SER A 279 -2.65 -7.90 -23.87
C SER A 279 -3.02 -7.30 -22.50
N HIS A 280 -3.51 -8.14 -21.59
CA HIS A 280 -3.90 -7.69 -20.26
C HIS A 280 -2.70 -7.36 -19.35
N ALA A 281 -1.55 -8.02 -19.50
CA ALA A 281 -0.35 -7.70 -18.73
C ALA A 281 0.15 -6.27 -19.00
N GLU A 282 0.14 -5.82 -20.27
CA GLU A 282 0.51 -4.45 -20.63
C GLU A 282 -0.47 -3.43 -20.03
N ALA A 283 -1.78 -3.71 -20.15
CA ALA A 283 -2.82 -2.85 -19.59
C ALA A 283 -2.80 -2.84 -18.04
N LEU A 284 -2.52 -3.97 -17.40
CA LEU A 284 -2.41 -4.09 -15.96
C LEU A 284 -1.17 -3.34 -15.43
N THR A 285 -0.06 -3.36 -16.15
CA THR A 285 1.12 -2.53 -15.84
C THR A 285 0.78 -1.04 -15.86
N LYS A 286 0.01 -0.60 -16.87
CA LYS A 286 -0.49 0.78 -16.94
C LYS A 286 -1.45 1.11 -15.79
N PHE A 287 -2.34 0.17 -15.45
CA PHE A 287 -3.25 0.30 -14.30
C PHE A 287 -2.48 0.47 -12.99
N VAL A 288 -1.48 -0.38 -12.70
CA VAL A 288 -0.69 -0.32 -11.45
C VAL A 288 -0.10 1.08 -11.26
N ARG A 289 0.50 1.64 -12.32
CA ARG A 289 1.16 2.96 -12.29
C ARG A 289 0.24 4.16 -12.01
N CYS A 290 -1.04 4.06 -12.32
CA CYS A 290 -1.96 5.20 -12.20
C CYS A 290 -3.19 4.94 -11.31
N SER A 291 -3.33 3.73 -10.77
CA SER A 291 -4.50 3.33 -9.97
C SER A 291 -4.75 4.24 -8.78
N ASP A 292 -3.71 4.67 -8.06
CA ASP A 292 -3.86 5.56 -6.92
C ASP A 292 -4.18 7.00 -7.34
N SER A 293 -3.41 7.56 -8.28
CA SER A 293 -3.62 8.94 -8.76
C SER A 293 -4.98 9.13 -9.43
N GLN A 294 -5.48 8.11 -10.12
CA GLN A 294 -6.79 8.12 -10.76
C GLN A 294 -7.92 7.52 -9.92
N LYS A 295 -7.62 7.07 -8.68
CA LYS A 295 -8.57 6.45 -7.74
C LYS A 295 -9.34 5.27 -8.38
N LEU A 296 -8.61 4.34 -9.00
CA LEU A 296 -9.17 3.15 -9.64
C LEU A 296 -9.38 2.03 -8.62
N ASP A 297 -10.57 1.44 -8.64
CA ASP A 297 -10.99 0.45 -7.65
C ASP A 297 -10.78 -1.00 -8.08
N GLY A 298 -10.50 -1.22 -9.37
CA GLY A 298 -10.15 -2.54 -9.89
C GLY A 298 -9.96 -2.60 -11.39
N PHE A 299 -9.32 -3.67 -11.83
CA PHE A 299 -9.05 -4.03 -13.22
C PHE A 299 -9.88 -5.26 -13.56
N CYS A 300 -10.71 -5.17 -14.60
CA CYS A 300 -11.65 -6.21 -14.99
C CYS A 300 -11.17 -6.91 -16.26
N ILE A 301 -11.06 -8.23 -16.20
CA ILE A 301 -10.72 -9.10 -17.32
C ILE A 301 -11.95 -9.92 -17.66
N GLU A 302 -12.32 -9.94 -18.94
CA GLU A 302 -13.36 -10.82 -19.46
C GLU A 302 -12.72 -12.12 -19.97
N LEU A 303 -13.29 -13.26 -19.59
CA LEU A 303 -12.83 -14.57 -20.00
C LEU A 303 -13.71 -15.08 -21.15
N GLU A 304 -13.12 -15.23 -22.33
CA GLU A 304 -13.79 -15.72 -23.53
C GLU A 304 -13.58 -17.22 -23.77
N ASP A 305 -12.65 -17.84 -23.05
CA ASP A 305 -12.37 -19.28 -23.15
C ASP A 305 -13.60 -20.12 -22.76
N PRO A 306 -14.02 -21.12 -23.57
CA PRO A 306 -15.18 -21.99 -23.31
C PRO A 306 -15.22 -22.61 -21.92
N ARG A 307 -14.06 -22.92 -21.33
CA ARG A 307 -13.96 -23.49 -19.97
C ARG A 307 -14.50 -22.52 -18.92
N ALA A 308 -14.36 -21.21 -19.14
CA ALA A 308 -14.86 -20.20 -18.22
C ALA A 308 -16.40 -20.06 -18.25
N GLN A 309 -17.08 -20.56 -19.28
CA GLN A 309 -18.55 -20.62 -19.33
C GLN A 309 -19.10 -22.02 -19.05
N SER A 310 -18.25 -22.98 -18.66
CA SER A 310 -18.67 -24.31 -18.22
C SER A 310 -19.59 -24.24 -17.01
N ALA A 311 -20.45 -25.25 -16.84
CA ALA A 311 -21.26 -25.44 -15.64
C ALA A 311 -20.44 -25.97 -14.44
N ASP A 312 -19.23 -26.47 -14.68
CA ASP A 312 -18.33 -26.99 -13.65
C ASP A 312 -17.35 -25.89 -13.18
N PRO A 313 -17.34 -25.51 -11.89
CA PRO A 313 -16.34 -24.60 -11.33
C PRO A 313 -14.89 -25.04 -11.52
N GLU A 314 -14.62 -26.33 -11.71
CA GLU A 314 -13.26 -26.84 -11.97
C GLU A 314 -12.73 -26.41 -13.35
N ASP A 315 -13.58 -26.39 -14.38
CA ASP A 315 -13.21 -25.88 -15.71
C ASP A 315 -12.96 -24.37 -15.66
N VAL A 316 -13.82 -23.63 -14.95
CA VAL A 316 -13.61 -22.20 -14.69
C VAL A 316 -12.28 -21.99 -13.95
N GLY A 317 -12.01 -22.83 -12.95
CA GLY A 317 -10.75 -22.87 -12.21
C GLY A 317 -9.52 -23.09 -13.10
N ALA A 318 -9.59 -24.01 -14.05
CA ALA A 318 -8.52 -24.29 -14.99
C ALA A 318 -8.22 -23.08 -15.90
N CYS A 319 -9.25 -22.39 -16.41
CA CYS A 319 -9.08 -21.17 -17.18
C CYS A 319 -8.47 -20.04 -16.34
N VAL A 320 -9.00 -19.81 -15.13
CA VAL A 320 -8.50 -18.79 -14.20
C VAL A 320 -7.04 -19.06 -13.82
N LYS A 321 -6.67 -20.33 -13.57
CA LYS A 321 -5.28 -20.72 -13.32
C LYS A 321 -4.38 -20.33 -14.47
N GLU A 322 -4.74 -20.70 -15.68
CA GLU A 322 -3.93 -20.43 -16.86
C GLU A 322 -3.73 -18.93 -17.09
N VAL A 323 -4.79 -18.13 -16.99
CA VAL A 323 -4.72 -16.66 -17.10
C VAL A 323 -3.81 -16.07 -16.03
N LEU A 324 -4.02 -16.42 -14.75
CA LEU A 324 -3.23 -15.86 -13.66
C LEU A 324 -1.77 -16.32 -13.74
N THR A 325 -1.49 -17.55 -14.14
CA THR A 325 -0.12 -18.04 -14.37
C THR A 325 0.57 -17.24 -15.46
N LEU A 326 -0.08 -17.05 -16.61
CA LEU A 326 0.50 -16.27 -17.71
C LEU A 326 0.71 -14.81 -17.34
N LEU A 327 -0.22 -14.19 -16.62
CA LEU A 327 -0.02 -12.84 -16.07
C LEU A 327 1.16 -12.80 -15.10
N SER A 328 1.28 -13.81 -14.23
CA SER A 328 2.38 -13.91 -13.28
C SER A 328 3.74 -14.16 -13.94
N ASP A 329 3.78 -14.81 -15.10
CA ASP A 329 5.00 -15.02 -15.90
C ASP A 329 5.42 -13.75 -16.64
N LEU A 330 4.43 -12.90 -16.98
CA LEU A 330 4.62 -11.61 -17.64
C LEU A 330 4.79 -10.44 -16.65
N ASP A 331 4.81 -10.74 -15.35
CA ASP A 331 4.99 -9.75 -14.29
C ASP A 331 6.33 -9.00 -14.45
N PRO A 332 6.32 -7.66 -14.60
CA PRO A 332 7.54 -6.85 -14.68
C PRO A 332 8.48 -7.03 -13.47
N ALA A 333 7.92 -7.29 -12.29
CA ALA A 333 8.67 -7.52 -11.05
C ALA A 333 9.26 -8.94 -10.96
N LYS A 334 8.83 -9.85 -11.85
CA LYS A 334 9.29 -11.25 -11.95
C LYS A 334 9.13 -12.02 -10.63
N GLU A 335 8.05 -11.78 -9.88
CA GLU A 335 7.81 -12.50 -8.63
C GLU A 335 7.28 -13.92 -8.86
N CYS A 336 6.70 -14.20 -10.03
CA CYS A 336 6.23 -15.54 -10.44
C CYS A 336 5.36 -16.22 -9.37
N VAL A 337 4.45 -15.45 -8.76
CA VAL A 337 3.60 -15.86 -7.62
C VAL A 337 2.71 -17.07 -7.90
N MET A 338 2.47 -17.42 -9.17
CA MET A 338 1.71 -18.61 -9.56
C MET A 338 2.56 -19.87 -9.74
N SER A 339 3.89 -19.78 -9.61
CA SER A 339 4.81 -20.92 -9.70
C SER A 339 5.35 -21.37 -8.34
N VAL A 340 4.92 -20.71 -7.25
CA VAL A 340 5.42 -21.01 -5.91
C VAL A 340 4.72 -22.24 -5.31
N ASN A 341 5.45 -23.03 -4.53
CA ASN A 341 4.94 -24.26 -3.91
C ASN A 341 3.91 -24.03 -2.78
N TYR A 342 3.53 -22.77 -2.51
CA TYR A 342 2.70 -22.39 -1.37
C TYR A 342 1.40 -21.66 -1.74
N ILE A 343 0.94 -21.70 -2.99
CA ILE A 343 -0.32 -21.02 -3.42
C ILE A 343 -1.52 -21.43 -2.57
N GLY A 344 -1.61 -22.71 -2.22
CA GLY A 344 -2.62 -23.26 -1.31
C GLY A 344 -2.32 -23.06 0.18
N SER A 345 -1.33 -22.24 0.53
CA SER A 345 -0.93 -21.98 1.92
C SER A 345 -1.36 -20.59 2.38
N ARG A 346 -1.42 -20.42 3.71
CA ARG A 346 -1.76 -19.16 4.36
C ARG A 346 -0.81 -18.05 3.93
N GLY A 347 -1.36 -16.88 3.60
CA GLY A 347 -0.59 -15.68 3.26
C GLY A 347 -0.16 -15.57 1.79
N TRP A 348 -0.46 -16.55 0.94
CA TRP A 348 -0.34 -16.36 -0.50
C TRP A 348 -1.31 -15.28 -0.99
N ARG A 349 -0.85 -14.45 -1.91
CA ARG A 349 -1.63 -13.42 -2.60
C ARG A 349 -1.22 -13.37 -4.06
N PHE A 350 -2.15 -13.00 -4.93
CA PHE A 350 -1.79 -12.66 -6.30
C PHE A 350 -1.20 -11.24 -6.30
N ARG A 351 -0.01 -11.10 -6.89
CA ARG A 351 0.72 -9.84 -7.02
C ARG A 351 1.18 -9.67 -8.45
N PHE A 352 1.12 -8.44 -8.92
CA PHE A 352 1.62 -8.06 -10.25
C PHE A 352 2.21 -6.64 -10.17
N ASP A 353 3.42 -6.46 -10.70
CA ASP A 353 4.19 -5.22 -10.63
C ASP A 353 4.23 -4.64 -9.20
N GLN A 354 4.58 -5.51 -8.24
CA GLN A 354 4.67 -5.22 -6.79
C GLN A 354 3.36 -4.82 -6.09
N MET A 355 2.22 -4.84 -6.79
CA MET A 355 0.90 -4.52 -6.23
C MET A 355 0.13 -5.79 -5.85
N ASP A 356 -0.31 -5.87 -4.60
CA ASP A 356 -1.18 -6.95 -4.11
C ASP A 356 -2.61 -6.76 -4.61
N PHE A 357 -3.19 -7.82 -5.15
CA PHE A 357 -4.57 -7.84 -5.63
C PHE A 357 -5.44 -8.82 -4.87
N PHE A 358 -6.62 -8.35 -4.46
CA PHE A 358 -7.75 -9.21 -4.17
C PHE A 358 -8.40 -9.64 -5.48
N VAL A 359 -8.42 -10.96 -5.73
CA VAL A 359 -8.94 -11.52 -6.98
C VAL A 359 -10.31 -12.12 -6.73
N THR A 360 -11.31 -11.67 -7.50
CA THR A 360 -12.67 -12.22 -7.46
C THR A 360 -13.07 -12.70 -8.85
N THR A 361 -13.74 -13.85 -8.91
CA THR A 361 -14.31 -14.35 -10.16
C THR A 361 -15.84 -14.22 -10.19
N PHE A 362 -16.39 -14.08 -11.38
CA PHE A 362 -17.81 -14.20 -11.66
C PHE A 362 -17.99 -15.12 -12.85
N ALA A 363 -18.92 -16.07 -12.82
CA ALA A 363 -19.10 -17.01 -13.91
C ALA A 363 -20.56 -17.51 -14.05
N PRO A 364 -20.96 -18.01 -15.23
CA PRO A 364 -22.32 -18.52 -15.48
C PRO A 364 -22.72 -19.75 -14.66
N CYS A 365 -21.76 -20.56 -14.20
CA CYS A 365 -22.03 -21.75 -13.38
C CYS A 365 -22.66 -21.41 -12.02
N TYR A 366 -22.45 -20.20 -11.51
CA TYR A 366 -22.97 -19.79 -10.21
C TYR A 366 -24.44 -19.38 -10.30
N SER A 367 -25.26 -19.87 -9.36
CA SER A 367 -26.67 -19.52 -9.26
C SER A 367 -26.89 -18.09 -8.72
N LYS A 368 -28.13 -17.60 -8.80
CA LYS A 368 -28.57 -16.31 -8.23
C LYS A 368 -28.33 -16.16 -6.73
N THR A 369 -28.12 -17.26 -6.00
CA THR A 369 -27.85 -17.25 -4.56
C THR A 369 -26.36 -17.16 -4.24
N SER A 370 -25.48 -17.22 -5.26
CA SER A 370 -24.03 -17.16 -5.06
C SER A 370 -23.51 -15.73 -5.11
N SER A 371 -22.53 -15.41 -4.25
CA SER A 371 -21.79 -14.14 -4.31
C SER A 371 -20.90 -14.01 -5.56
N ARG A 372 -20.79 -15.06 -6.38
CA ARG A 372 -20.02 -15.15 -7.63
C ARG A 372 -20.93 -15.14 -8.87
N TYR A 373 -22.23 -14.91 -8.67
CA TYR A 373 -23.22 -14.88 -9.75
C TYR A 373 -22.89 -13.82 -10.81
N ALA A 374 -22.86 -14.22 -12.08
CA ALA A 374 -22.58 -13.35 -13.21
C ALA A 374 -23.82 -12.66 -13.81
N PHE A 375 -24.96 -12.62 -13.10
CA PHE A 375 -26.16 -11.88 -13.51
C PHE A 375 -26.66 -12.21 -14.93
N GLU A 376 -26.64 -13.49 -15.31
CA GLU A 376 -27.11 -13.97 -16.62
C GLU A 376 -26.39 -13.31 -17.82
N THR A 377 -25.21 -12.73 -17.62
CA THR A 377 -24.39 -12.14 -18.70
C THR A 377 -23.93 -13.18 -19.73
N GLY A 378 -23.95 -14.47 -19.37
CA GLY A 378 -23.39 -15.56 -20.18
C GLY A 378 -21.86 -15.52 -20.28
N ARG A 379 -21.21 -14.66 -19.49
CA ARG A 379 -19.77 -14.39 -19.55
C ARG A 379 -19.13 -14.60 -18.17
N ALA A 380 -17.84 -14.85 -18.17
CA ALA A 380 -17.05 -14.98 -16.96
C ALA A 380 -16.01 -13.86 -16.86
N PHE A 381 -15.65 -13.48 -15.63
CA PHE A 381 -14.80 -12.33 -15.36
C PHE A 381 -13.83 -12.61 -14.22
N ILE A 382 -12.63 -12.04 -14.32
CA ILE A 382 -11.71 -11.86 -13.21
C ILE A 382 -11.68 -10.37 -12.87
N LEU A 383 -11.93 -10.04 -11.60
CA LEU A 383 -11.78 -8.69 -11.07
C LEU A 383 -10.57 -8.66 -10.14
N LEU A 384 -9.56 -7.90 -10.52
CA LEU A 384 -8.36 -7.63 -9.73
C LEU A 384 -8.54 -6.30 -8.99
N GLN A 385 -8.58 -6.31 -7.66
CA GLN A 385 -8.81 -5.11 -6.86
C GLN A 385 -7.58 -4.83 -5.99
N PRO A 386 -6.92 -3.67 -6.13
CA PRO A 386 -5.73 -3.36 -5.33
C PRO A 386 -6.10 -3.14 -3.86
N GLU A 387 -5.20 -3.46 -2.94
CA GLU A 387 -5.43 -3.25 -1.50
C GLU A 387 -5.75 -1.78 -1.16
N SER A 388 -5.11 -0.83 -1.88
CA SER A 388 -5.37 0.61 -1.75
C SER A 388 -6.81 1.00 -2.06
N SER A 389 -7.53 0.23 -2.89
CA SER A 389 -8.95 0.43 -3.16
C SER A 389 -9.80 0.25 -1.91
N PHE A 390 -9.58 -0.84 -1.16
CA PHE A 390 -10.36 -1.11 0.04
C PHE A 390 -10.13 -0.07 1.14
N LEU A 391 -8.89 0.42 1.27
CA LEU A 391 -8.53 1.46 2.22
C LEU A 391 -9.24 2.79 1.95
N ARG A 392 -9.41 3.17 0.68
CA ARG A 392 -10.18 4.38 0.31
C ARG A 392 -11.66 4.29 0.65
N HIS A 393 -12.21 3.08 0.75
CA HIS A 393 -13.60 2.81 1.08
C HIS A 393 -13.84 2.54 2.57
N ASP A 394 -12.84 2.80 3.44
CA ASP A 394 -12.91 2.60 4.89
C ASP A 394 -13.34 1.17 5.29
N LEU A 395 -12.94 0.20 4.47
CA LEU A 395 -13.20 -1.22 4.74
C LEU A 395 -12.27 -1.67 5.88
N PRO A 396 -12.81 -2.10 7.03
CA PRO A 396 -11.99 -2.55 8.15
C PRO A 396 -11.22 -3.82 7.75
N VAL A 397 -10.10 -4.05 8.45
CA VAL A 397 -9.30 -5.29 8.36
C VAL A 397 -10.21 -6.52 8.42
N ASP A 398 -9.82 -7.57 7.70
CA ASP A 398 -10.60 -8.80 7.70
C ASP A 398 -10.82 -9.32 9.12
N SER A 399 -12.03 -9.81 9.37
CA SER A 399 -12.45 -10.33 10.67
C SER A 399 -13.47 -11.44 10.43
N PRO A 400 -13.33 -12.58 11.12
CA PRO A 400 -14.32 -13.65 11.06
C PRO A 400 -15.64 -13.26 11.76
N HIS A 401 -15.62 -12.20 12.58
CA HIS A 401 -16.78 -11.75 13.33
C HIS A 401 -17.67 -10.84 12.48
N THR A 402 -18.98 -10.96 12.66
CA THR A 402 -20.00 -10.10 12.04
C THR A 402 -21.01 -9.73 13.10
N ASN A 403 -21.23 -8.44 13.36
CA ASN A 403 -22.32 -8.00 14.21
C ASN A 403 -23.62 -8.00 13.39
N TRP A 404 -24.38 -9.10 13.48
CA TRP A 404 -25.60 -9.30 12.70
C TRP A 404 -26.78 -8.45 13.18
N GLU A 405 -26.84 -8.16 14.48
CA GLU A 405 -27.95 -7.43 15.10
C GLU A 405 -27.79 -5.92 14.92
N GLU A 406 -26.56 -5.43 15.09
CA GLU A 406 -26.24 -4.01 14.97
C GLU A 406 -24.99 -3.82 14.08
N PRO A 407 -25.17 -3.84 12.74
CA PRO A 407 -24.04 -3.77 11.81
C PRO A 407 -23.39 -2.38 11.82
N GLN A 408 -22.30 -2.26 12.58
CA GLN A 408 -21.53 -1.02 12.73
C GLN A 408 -20.60 -0.82 11.54
N THR A 409 -19.84 -1.86 11.20
CA THR A 409 -18.82 -1.74 10.16
C THR A 409 -19.41 -1.91 8.77
N ILE A 410 -18.69 -1.39 7.78
CA ILE A 410 -19.01 -1.61 6.37
C ILE A 410 -19.07 -3.11 6.03
N ARG A 411 -18.16 -3.91 6.63
CA ARG A 411 -18.10 -5.36 6.43
C ARG A 411 -19.35 -6.03 7.00
N ASP A 412 -19.81 -5.61 8.18
CA ASP A 412 -21.07 -6.09 8.78
C ASP A 412 -22.25 -5.76 7.87
N LYS A 413 -22.36 -4.50 7.44
CA LYS A 413 -23.42 -4.02 6.55
C LYS A 413 -23.46 -4.82 5.25
N THR A 414 -22.30 -5.11 4.67
CA THR A 414 -22.16 -5.91 3.46
C THR A 414 -22.63 -7.35 3.70
N ARG A 415 -22.13 -8.02 4.74
CA ARG A 415 -22.52 -9.41 5.07
C ARG A 415 -24.00 -9.54 5.38
N VAL A 416 -24.57 -8.59 6.13
CA VAL A 416 -26.01 -8.51 6.41
C VAL A 416 -26.82 -8.32 5.12
N ALA A 417 -26.36 -7.47 4.18
CA ALA A 417 -27.05 -7.26 2.91
C ALA A 417 -27.08 -8.54 2.06
N PHE A 418 -25.94 -9.23 1.92
CA PHE A 418 -25.85 -10.52 1.24
C PHE A 418 -26.74 -11.59 1.88
N HIS A 419 -26.74 -11.68 3.22
CA HIS A 419 -27.60 -12.61 3.95
C HIS A 419 -29.09 -12.33 3.73
N LYS A 420 -29.53 -11.06 3.84
CA LYS A 420 -30.92 -10.66 3.62
C LYS A 420 -31.38 -10.85 2.17
N ALA A 421 -30.47 -10.75 1.21
CA ALA A 421 -30.74 -10.99 -0.20
C ALA A 421 -30.82 -12.49 -0.57
N GLY A 422 -30.68 -13.40 0.39
CA GLY A 422 -30.63 -14.84 0.11
C GLY A 422 -29.35 -15.27 -0.61
N GLN A 423 -28.29 -14.47 -0.51
CA GLN A 423 -26.97 -14.71 -1.08
C GLN A 423 -25.88 -14.86 0.00
N PRO A 424 -26.08 -15.64 1.08
CA PRO A 424 -25.04 -15.80 2.09
C PRO A 424 -23.82 -16.51 1.47
N TYR A 425 -22.65 -16.15 1.96
CA TYR A 425 -21.40 -16.82 1.62
C TYR A 425 -20.69 -17.24 2.90
N PHE A 426 -19.87 -18.27 2.81
CA PHE A 426 -19.12 -18.75 3.96
C PHE A 426 -18.18 -17.66 4.47
N ILE A 427 -18.28 -17.36 5.76
CA ILE A 427 -17.37 -16.46 6.46
C ILE A 427 -16.36 -17.34 7.20
N PRO A 428 -15.08 -17.32 6.80
CA PRO A 428 -14.08 -18.16 7.42
C PRO A 428 -13.90 -17.81 8.90
N ARG A 429 -13.61 -18.80 9.75
CA ARG A 429 -13.48 -18.61 11.21
C ARG A 429 -12.21 -17.85 11.62
N THR A 430 -11.31 -17.63 10.67
CA THR A 430 -10.02 -16.93 10.82
C THR A 430 -9.75 -16.14 9.54
N THR A 431 -8.87 -15.15 9.60
CA THR A 431 -8.42 -14.40 8.42
C THR A 431 -7.27 -15.08 7.68
N ASN A 432 -6.80 -16.21 8.19
CA ASN A 432 -5.60 -16.91 7.72
C ASN A 432 -5.92 -18.04 6.74
N TYR A 433 -6.96 -17.93 5.92
CA TYR A 433 -7.23 -18.94 4.88
C TYR A 433 -6.37 -18.67 3.65
N PRO A 434 -5.99 -19.69 2.87
CA PRO A 434 -5.30 -19.47 1.61
C PRO A 434 -6.15 -18.61 0.69
N ALA A 435 -5.64 -17.46 0.22
CA ALA A 435 -6.42 -16.56 -0.62
C ALA A 435 -6.91 -17.23 -1.92
N ALA A 436 -6.14 -18.22 -2.41
CA ALA A 436 -6.49 -19.02 -3.57
C ALA A 436 -7.87 -19.70 -3.43
N GLU A 437 -8.24 -20.19 -2.23
CA GLU A 437 -9.54 -20.85 -1.97
C GLU A 437 -10.75 -19.95 -2.26
N HIS A 438 -10.56 -18.63 -2.27
CA HIS A 438 -11.64 -17.67 -2.42
C HIS A 438 -11.78 -17.09 -3.83
N ILE A 439 -10.81 -17.37 -4.72
CA ILE A 439 -10.79 -16.88 -6.09
C ILE A 439 -11.89 -17.59 -6.90
N VAL A 440 -11.89 -18.93 -6.93
CA VAL A 440 -12.94 -19.76 -7.53
C VAL A 440 -13.61 -20.57 -6.43
N LYS A 441 -14.93 -20.44 -6.31
CA LYS A 441 -15.72 -21.06 -5.23
C LYS A 441 -16.45 -22.31 -5.74
N PRO A 442 -16.78 -23.25 -4.84
CA PRO A 442 -17.74 -24.31 -5.16
C PRO A 442 -19.13 -23.72 -5.48
N LEU A 443 -19.98 -24.51 -6.15
CA LEU A 443 -21.39 -24.13 -6.40
C LEU A 443 -22.18 -23.91 -5.09
N LYS A 444 -21.81 -24.63 -4.03
CA LYS A 444 -22.31 -24.44 -2.67
C LYS A 444 -21.17 -23.97 -1.78
N ASP A 445 -21.24 -22.72 -1.35
CA ASP A 445 -20.24 -22.09 -0.48
C ASP A 445 -20.62 -22.25 1.00
N ASP A 446 -20.57 -23.50 1.47
CA ASP A 446 -20.90 -23.89 2.85
C ASP A 446 -19.66 -23.98 3.76
N GLY A 447 -18.48 -23.70 3.22
CA GLY A 447 -17.20 -23.80 3.92
C GLY A 447 -16.67 -25.23 4.09
N ILE A 448 -17.34 -26.22 3.49
CA ILE A 448 -16.91 -27.63 3.50
C ILE A 448 -16.24 -27.97 2.16
N ALA A 449 -16.92 -27.67 1.05
CA ALA A 449 -16.39 -27.92 -0.28
C ALA A 449 -15.39 -26.82 -0.69
N VAL A 450 -14.32 -27.21 -1.37
CA VAL A 450 -13.31 -26.28 -1.90
C VAL A 450 -12.94 -26.71 -3.32
N VAL A 451 -12.89 -25.76 -4.25
CA VAL A 451 -12.39 -25.99 -5.61
C VAL A 451 -10.89 -25.72 -5.60
N GLN A 452 -10.07 -26.78 -5.64
CA GLN A 452 -8.62 -26.67 -5.60
C GLN A 452 -8.03 -26.33 -6.98
N TRP A 453 -8.51 -25.24 -7.58
CA TRP A 453 -8.19 -24.84 -8.95
C TRP A 453 -6.70 -24.55 -9.17
N TRP A 454 -5.96 -24.17 -8.11
CA TRP A 454 -4.53 -23.88 -8.17
C TRP A 454 -3.65 -25.13 -8.23
N LEU A 455 -4.16 -26.32 -7.89
CA LEU A 455 -3.35 -27.54 -7.91
C LEU A 455 -3.14 -28.06 -9.34
N ASP A 456 -1.97 -28.65 -9.61
CA ASP A 456 -1.72 -29.39 -10.85
C ASP A 456 -2.31 -30.79 -10.75
N LYS A 457 -3.57 -30.93 -11.17
CA LYS A 457 -4.30 -32.21 -11.17
C LYS A 457 -3.85 -33.19 -12.25
N THR A 458 -2.92 -32.78 -13.12
CA THR A 458 -2.30 -33.63 -14.15
C THR A 458 -1.30 -34.64 -13.57
N VAL A 459 -0.80 -34.42 -12.35
CA VAL A 459 0.17 -35.32 -11.68
C VAL A 459 -0.52 -36.53 -11.03
N SER A 460 -1.83 -36.50 -10.82
CA SER A 460 -2.59 -37.53 -10.06
C SER A 460 -3.39 -38.52 -10.90
N ARG A 461 -3.03 -38.75 -12.18
CA ARG A 461 -3.66 -39.78 -13.04
C ARG A 461 -2.74 -40.97 -13.37
N GLN A 462 -1.68 -41.17 -12.60
CA GLN A 462 -0.90 -42.41 -12.60
C GLN A 462 -0.82 -42.95 -11.18
N GLU A 463 -1.84 -43.69 -10.78
CA GLU A 463 -1.76 -44.77 -9.78
C GLU A 463 -2.91 -45.75 -10.01
#